data_AF-A0A931T2N0-F1
#
_entry.id   AF-A0A931T2N0-F1
#
_cell.length_a   1.000
_cell.length_b   1.000
_cell.length_c   1.000
_cell.angle_alpha   90.00
_cell.angle_beta   90.00
_cell.angle_gamma   90.00
#
_symmetry.space_group_name_H-M   'P 1'
#
loop_
_entity.id
_entity.type
_entity.pdbx_description
1 polymer ?
#
loop_
_entity_poly.entity_id
_entity_poly.type
_entity_poly.pdbx_seq_one_letter_code
_entity_poly.pdbx_strand_id
1 'polypeptide(L)'
;MTGARLVTGIVVMGVAVPLLLFYLLGLQTINQLLTTSVVCFFAWGIADLLAAVLERPRLRDRTPQGALRDWEQQKKDPTNQ
;
A
#
# COMPACT_ATOMS: atom_id res chain seq x y z
N MET A 1 6.82 11.16 -2.97
CA MET A 1 6.10 10.64 -4.16
C MET A 1 6.28 11.64 -5.30
N THR A 2 6.66 11.21 -6.51
CA THR A 2 6.66 12.07 -7.70
C THR A 2 5.20 12.41 -8.07
N GLY A 3 4.87 13.68 -8.29
CA GLY A 3 3.49 14.14 -8.52
C GLY A 3 2.74 13.39 -9.63
N ALA A 4 3.45 12.89 -10.65
CA ALA A 4 2.88 12.08 -11.72
C ALA A 4 2.24 10.76 -11.23
N ARG A 5 2.83 10.09 -10.22
CA ARG A 5 2.27 8.84 -9.66
C ARG A 5 0.97 9.09 -8.91
N LEU A 6 0.86 10.22 -8.21
CA LEU A 6 -0.36 10.61 -7.52
C LEU A 6 -1.50 10.85 -8.51
N VAL A 7 -1.24 11.65 -9.56
CA VAL A 7 -2.23 11.92 -10.62
C VAL A 7 -2.68 10.63 -11.30
N THR A 8 -1.73 9.75 -11.64
CA THR A 8 -2.05 8.45 -12.25
C THR A 8 -2.91 7.59 -11.33
N GLY A 9 -2.57 7.53 -10.03
CA GLY A 9 -3.34 6.80 -9.04
C GLY A 9 -4.77 7.32 -8.89
N ILE A 10 -4.96 8.64 -8.83
CA ILE A 10 -6.27 9.27 -8.75
C ILE A 10 -7.12 8.92 -9.98
N VAL A 11 -6.56 9.03 -11.19
CA VAL A 11 -7.29 8.74 -12.44
C VAL A 11 -7.65 7.26 -12.55
N VAL A 12 -6.70 6.36 -12.27
CA VAL A 12 -6.94 4.91 -12.38
C VAL A 12 -7.97 4.46 -11.34
N MET A 13 -7.82 4.88 -10.09
CA MET A 13 -8.66 4.39 -8.98
C MET A 13 -10.01 5.10 -8.89
N GLY A 14 -10.10 6.36 -9.32
CA GLY A 14 -11.35 7.12 -9.33
C GLY A 14 -12.23 6.89 -10.55
N VAL A 15 -11.62 6.51 -11.69
CA VAL A 15 -12.32 6.45 -12.99
C VAL A 15 -12.18 5.09 -13.67
N ALA A 16 -10.97 4.64 -13.96
CA ALA A 16 -10.77 3.43 -14.77
C ALA A 16 -11.25 2.14 -14.07
N VAL A 17 -10.85 1.92 -12.81
CA VAL A 17 -11.23 0.74 -12.02
C VAL A 17 -12.75 0.72 -11.74
N PRO A 18 -13.38 1.81 -11.30
CA PRO A 18 -14.82 1.84 -11.06
C PRO A 18 -15.64 1.62 -12.33
N LEU A 19 -15.22 2.18 -13.47
CA LEU A 19 -15.87 1.92 -14.76
C LEU A 19 -15.75 0.45 -15.17
N LEU A 20 -14.57 -0.16 -14.97
CA LEU A 20 -14.36 -1.57 -15.25
C LEU A 20 -15.27 -2.45 -14.39
N LEU A 21 -15.32 -2.19 -13.08
CA LEU A 21 -16.19 -2.89 -12.15
C LEU A 21 -17.67 -2.69 -12.49
N PHE A 22 -18.06 -1.47 -12.86
CA PHE A 22 -19.41 -1.14 -13.28
C PHE A 22 -19.85 -1.99 -14.47
N TYR A 23 -19.01 -2.07 -15.51
CA TYR A 23 -19.27 -2.89 -16.69
C TYR A 23 -19.26 -4.39 -16.39
N LEU A 24 -18.29 -4.89 -15.62
CA LEU A 24 -18.14 -6.32 -15.32
C LEU A 24 -19.27 -6.86 -14.45
N LEU A 25 -19.73 -6.08 -13.46
CA LEU A 25 -20.83 -6.48 -12.58
C LEU A 25 -22.21 -6.18 -13.19
N GLY A 26 -22.27 -5.47 -14.33
CA GLY A 26 -23.55 -5.08 -14.95
C GLY A 26 -24.40 -4.18 -14.05
N LEU A 27 -23.75 -3.31 -13.26
CA LEU A 27 -24.47 -2.38 -12.39
C LEU A 27 -25.27 -1.41 -13.27
N GLN A 28 -26.50 -1.10 -12.87
CA GLN A 28 -27.43 -0.32 -13.71
C GLN A 28 -27.65 1.10 -13.19
N THR A 29 -27.21 1.39 -11.97
CA THR A 29 -27.52 2.68 -11.32
C THR A 29 -26.28 3.55 -11.18
N ILE A 30 -26.46 4.86 -11.40
CA ILE A 30 -25.39 5.85 -11.23
C ILE A 30 -24.89 5.89 -9.78
N ASN A 31 -25.79 5.66 -8.81
CA ASN A 31 -25.42 5.58 -7.40
C ASN A 31 -24.43 4.44 -7.12
N GLN A 32 -24.62 3.29 -7.75
CA GLN A 32 -23.69 2.18 -7.65
C GLN A 32 -22.31 2.54 -8.21
N LEU A 33 -22.25 3.20 -9.38
CA LEU A 33 -21.00 3.66 -9.97
C LEU A 33 -20.25 4.62 -9.04
N LEU A 34 -20.94 5.63 -8.52
CA LEU A 34 -20.37 6.59 -7.57
C LEU A 34 -19.88 5.92 -6.29
N THR A 35 -20.65 4.97 -5.76
CA THR A 35 -20.29 4.22 -4.56
C THR A 35 -19.02 3.41 -4.79
N THR A 36 -18.95 2.68 -5.92
CA THR A 36 -17.75 1.94 -6.30
C THR A 36 -16.54 2.86 -6.51
N SER A 37 -16.72 4.02 -7.14
CA SER A 37 -15.64 5.01 -7.29
C SER A 37 -15.11 5.51 -5.96
N VAL A 38 -16.00 5.87 -5.04
CA VAL A 38 -15.62 6.34 -3.70
C VAL A 38 -14.89 5.23 -2.95
N VAL A 39 -15.43 4.01 -2.92
CA VAL A 39 -14.81 2.88 -2.22
C VAL A 39 -13.42 2.55 -2.79
N CYS A 40 -13.27 2.48 -4.11
CA CYS A 40 -11.97 2.24 -4.76
C CYS A 40 -10.96 3.34 -4.44
N PHE A 41 -11.40 4.60 -4.46
CA PHE A 41 -10.53 5.73 -4.16
C PHE A 41 -10.06 5.73 -2.69
N PHE A 42 -10.98 5.51 -1.75
CA PHE A 42 -10.65 5.41 -0.33
C PHE A 42 -9.76 4.20 -0.02
N ALA A 43 -10.06 3.04 -0.59
CA ALA A 43 -9.24 1.84 -0.40
C ALA A 43 -7.81 2.05 -0.89
N TRP A 44 -7.64 2.68 -2.05
CA TRP A 44 -6.33 3.04 -2.56
C TRP A 44 -5.62 4.08 -1.68
N GLY A 45 -6.31 5.14 -1.25
CA GLY A 45 -5.72 6.15 -0.36
C GLY A 45 -5.25 5.56 0.97
N ILE A 46 -6.00 4.61 1.54
CA ILE A 46 -5.58 3.87 2.74
C ILE A 46 -4.37 2.99 2.43
N ALA A 47 -4.37 2.27 1.31
CA ALA A 47 -3.24 1.43 0.92
C ALA A 47 -1.97 2.26 0.72
N ASP A 48 -2.08 3.45 0.13
CA ASP A 48 -0.97 4.37 -0.08
C ASP A 48 -0.45 4.96 1.24
N LEU A 49 -1.36 5.32 2.15
CA LEU A 49 -1.00 5.73 3.52
C LEU A 49 -0.28 4.60 4.26
N LEU A 50 -0.79 3.37 4.18
CA LEU A 50 -0.15 2.20 4.79
C LEU A 50 1.22 1.93 4.17
N ALA A 51 1.36 2.05 2.86
CA ALA A 51 2.64 1.93 2.17
C ALA A 51 3.63 2.98 2.68
N ALA A 52 3.21 4.25 2.79
CA ALA A 52 4.04 5.31 3.36
C ALA A 52 4.41 5.07 4.83
N VAL A 53 3.50 4.50 5.63
CA VAL A 53 3.76 4.13 7.03
C VAL A 53 4.74 2.94 7.12
N LEU A 54 4.62 1.94 6.24
CA LEU A 54 5.53 0.80 6.13
C LEU A 54 6.92 1.22 5.61
N GLU A 55 6.98 2.25 4.76
CA GLU A 55 8.23 2.87 4.29
C GLU A 55 8.95 3.70 5.38
N ARG A 56 8.43 3.77 6.61
CA ARG A 56 9.18 4.36 7.74
C ARG A 56 10.60 3.75 7.79
N PRO A 57 11.64 4.58 7.97
CA PRO A 57 13.06 4.23 7.73
C PRO A 57 13.58 3.04 8.57
N ARG A 58 12.82 2.57 9.54
CA ARG A 58 13.20 1.50 10.46
C ARG A 58 13.38 0.12 9.80
N LEU A 59 12.77 -0.12 8.62
CA LEU A 59 12.90 -1.36 7.85
C LEU A 59 13.86 -1.24 6.65
N ARG A 60 14.13 -0.04 6.16
CA ARG A 60 14.94 0.19 4.95
C ARG A 60 16.43 -0.11 5.17
N ASP A 61 16.92 0.12 6.39
CA ASP A 61 18.31 -0.14 6.75
C ASP A 61 18.53 -1.54 7.37
N ARG A 62 17.44 -2.29 7.63
CA ARG A 62 17.53 -3.69 8.01
C ARG A 62 17.59 -4.56 6.77
N THR A 63 18.80 -4.77 6.26
CA THR A 63 19.03 -5.89 5.34
C THR A 63 18.71 -7.20 6.09
N PRO A 64 18.07 -8.19 5.44
CA PRO A 64 17.83 -9.49 6.06
C PRO A 64 19.13 -10.14 6.54
N GLN A 65 20.24 -9.85 5.84
CA GLN A 65 21.59 -10.25 6.26
C GLN A 65 22.04 -9.57 7.57
N GLY A 66 21.76 -8.28 7.76
CA GLY A 66 22.07 -7.57 9.00
C GLY A 66 21.29 -8.10 10.21
N ALA A 67 19.98 -8.36 10.02
CA ALA A 67 19.15 -8.93 11.08
C ALA A 67 19.58 -10.35 11.48
N LEU A 68 20.04 -11.16 10.52
CA LEU A 68 20.55 -12.50 10.78
C LEU A 68 21.90 -12.45 11.53
N ARG A 69 22.79 -11.52 11.14
CA ARG A 69 24.09 -11.34 11.78
C ARG A 69 23.98 -10.84 13.22
N ASP A 70 23.04 -9.93 13.49
CA ASP A 70 22.75 -9.45 14.85
C ASP A 70 22.22 -10.58 15.75
N TRP A 71 21.36 -11.45 15.20
CA TRP A 71 20.85 -12.62 15.92
C TRP A 71 21.96 -13.65 16.22
N GLU A 72 22.87 -13.88 15.27
CA GLU A 72 24.03 -14.75 15.47
C GLU A 72 25.03 -14.19 16.49
N GLN A 73 25.22 -12.86 16.51
CA GLN A 73 26.08 -12.19 17.49
C GLN A 73 25.48 -12.25 18.91
N GLN A 74 24.17 -12.03 19.06
CA GLN A 74 23.49 -12.20 20.36
C GLN A 74 23.52 -13.64 20.87
N LYS A 75 23.50 -14.62 19.98
CA LYS A 75 23.63 -16.04 20.36
C LYS A 75 25.05 -16.42 20.79
N LYS A 76 26.07 -15.70 20.31
CA LYS A 76 27.49 -15.95 20.62
C LYS A 76 27.98 -15.28 21.90
N ASP A 77 27.24 -14.32 22.45
CA ASP A 77 27.60 -13.63 23.68
C ASP A 77 26.62 -13.94 24.83
N PRO A 78 26.66 -15.15 25.42
CA PRO A 78 25.90 -15.47 26.63
C PRO A 78 26.58 -14.93 27.91
N THR A 79 27.52 -13.99 27.82
CA THR A 79 28.40 -13.59 28.95
C THR A 79 28.21 -12.14 29.36
N ASN A 80 26.98 -11.77 29.71
CA ASN A 80 26.71 -10.72 30.70
C ASN A 80 25.25 -10.80 31.17
N GLN A 81 24.97 -11.86 31.93
CA GLN A 81 24.03 -11.78 33.06
C GLN A 81 24.82 -11.46 34.32
#